data_AF-A0A9D4E7Q3-F1
#
_entry.id   AF-A0A9D4E7Q3-F1
#
_cell.length_a   1.000
_cell.length_b   1.000
_cell.length_c   1.000
_cell.angle_alpha   90.00
_cell.angle_beta   90.00
_cell.angle_gamma   90.00
#
_symmetry.space_group_name_H-M   'P 1'
#
loop_
_entity.id
_entity.type
_entity.pdbx_description
1 polymer ?
#
loop_
_entity_poly.entity_id
_entity_poly.type
_entity_poly.pdbx_seq_one_letter_code
_entity_poly.pdbx_strand_id
1 'polypeptide(L)'
;MAVCGYKTIWKLAKTTTNVKVTQETTTCVLKVIDPEGVALRSAHRLRRRVYTNKGPNFTIHIDGYDKLKPFGIAIHGTVDGFSRCILWLEACYSNNDPRIITGFFVNFVKRIRCLPRLVRGDAETENVWVRAMQIAFRFNDRDNMSGMNSYMTGRSTGN
;
A
#
# COMPACT_ATOMS: atom_id res chain seq x y z
N MET A 1 21.17 5.15 -14.95
CA MET A 1 20.13 4.49 -15.77
C MET A 1 19.08 3.89 -14.84
N ALA A 2 17.79 4.01 -15.17
CA ALA A 2 16.70 3.46 -14.36
C ALA A 2 16.72 1.92 -14.41
N VAL A 3 16.91 1.30 -13.25
CA VAL A 3 17.07 -0.15 -13.09
C VAL A 3 15.70 -0.84 -13.26
N CYS A 4 15.27 -1.09 -14.50
CA CYS A 4 13.95 -1.66 -14.84
C CYS A 4 13.89 -3.19 -14.68
N GLY A 5 12.92 -3.69 -13.90
CA GLY A 5 12.69 -5.14 -13.76
C GLY A 5 11.91 -5.74 -14.94
N TYR A 6 11.88 -7.08 -15.03
CA TYR A 6 11.28 -7.81 -16.16
C TYR A 6 9.83 -7.42 -16.45
N LYS A 7 8.98 -7.20 -15.42
CA LYS A 7 7.57 -6.79 -15.63
C LYS A 7 7.48 -5.44 -16.32
N THR A 8 8.37 -4.51 -16.00
CA THR A 8 8.40 -3.18 -16.60
C THR A 8 8.82 -3.27 -18.06
N ILE A 9 9.88 -4.04 -18.36
CA ILE A 9 10.35 -4.27 -19.74
C ILE A 9 9.32 -5.01 -20.56
N TRP A 10 8.71 -6.07 -20.01
CA TRP A 10 7.66 -6.82 -20.68
C TRP A 10 6.47 -5.93 -21.03
N LYS A 11 6.04 -5.09 -20.08
CA LYS A 11 4.97 -4.12 -20.31
C LYS A 11 5.37 -3.11 -21.38
N LEU A 12 6.59 -2.56 -21.34
CA LEU A 12 7.11 -1.67 -22.37
C LEU A 12 7.15 -2.34 -23.75
N ALA A 13 7.72 -3.54 -23.88
CA ALA A 13 7.76 -4.28 -25.13
C ALA A 13 6.35 -4.48 -25.71
N LYS A 14 5.39 -4.89 -24.88
CA LYS A 14 4.00 -5.04 -25.32
C LYS A 14 3.38 -3.71 -25.76
N THR A 15 3.68 -2.60 -25.08
CA THR A 15 3.02 -1.31 -25.33
C THR A 15 3.65 -0.53 -26.49
N THR A 16 4.97 -0.63 -26.67
CA THR A 16 5.72 0.19 -27.63
C THR A 16 5.95 -0.52 -28.96
N THR A 17 6.11 -1.84 -28.95
CA THR A 17 6.43 -2.62 -30.17
C THR A 17 5.35 -3.66 -30.51
N ASN A 18 4.31 -3.82 -29.70
CA ASN A 18 3.23 -4.81 -29.85
C ASN A 18 3.72 -6.27 -29.97
N VAL A 19 4.93 -6.55 -29.48
CA VAL A 19 5.51 -7.90 -29.51
C VAL A 19 5.10 -8.64 -28.24
N LYS A 20 4.58 -9.87 -28.40
CA LYS A 20 4.38 -10.80 -27.29
C LYS A 20 5.68 -11.56 -27.03
N VAL A 21 6.37 -11.21 -25.95
CA VAL A 21 7.61 -11.88 -25.53
C VAL A 21 7.32 -12.75 -24.30
N THR A 22 7.92 -13.93 -24.23
CA THR A 22 7.84 -14.80 -23.05
C THR A 22 8.65 -14.22 -21.89
N GLN A 23 8.34 -14.67 -20.67
CA GLN A 23 9.07 -14.24 -19.48
C GLN A 23 10.53 -14.70 -19.52
N GLU A 24 10.77 -15.92 -20.01
CA GLU A 24 12.09 -16.53 -20.16
C GLU A 24 12.96 -15.68 -21.08
N THR A 25 12.46 -15.33 -22.26
CA THR A 25 13.20 -14.51 -23.24
C THR A 25 13.50 -13.13 -22.68
N THR A 26 12.52 -12.48 -22.04
CA THR A 26 12.72 -11.17 -21.39
C THR A 26 13.80 -11.24 -20.30
N THR A 27 13.83 -12.33 -19.54
CA THR A 27 14.80 -12.54 -18.45
C THR A 27 16.19 -12.82 -18.99
N CYS A 28 16.33 -13.63 -20.05
CA CYS A 28 17.61 -13.85 -20.72
C CYS A 28 18.19 -12.55 -21.28
N VAL A 29 17.39 -11.77 -22.00
CA VAL A 29 17.82 -10.48 -22.55
C VAL A 29 18.22 -9.52 -21.42
N LEU A 30 17.47 -9.48 -20.32
CA LEU A 30 17.82 -8.67 -19.15
C LEU A 30 19.16 -9.05 -18.51
N LYS A 31 19.49 -10.34 -18.45
CA LYS A 31 20.79 -10.81 -17.96
C LYS A 31 21.95 -10.35 -18.84
N VAL A 32 21.70 -10.17 -20.15
CA VAL A 32 22.71 -9.68 -21.10
C VAL A 32 22.84 -8.15 -21.02
N ILE A 33 21.72 -7.43 -20.96
CA ILE A 33 21.70 -5.96 -20.99
C ILE A 33 22.04 -5.32 -19.63
N ASP A 34 21.60 -5.92 -18.53
CA ASP A 34 21.75 -5.40 -17.16
C ASP A 34 22.21 -6.51 -16.18
N PRO A 35 23.38 -7.14 -16.41
CA PRO A 35 23.87 -8.23 -15.55
C PRO A 35 24.04 -7.79 -14.10
N GLU A 36 24.55 -6.58 -13.87
CA GLU A 36 24.70 -6.00 -12.52
C GLU A 36 23.35 -5.76 -11.85
N GLY A 37 22.39 -5.13 -12.53
CA GLY A 37 21.07 -4.90 -11.95
C GLY A 37 20.30 -6.20 -11.72
N VAL A 38 20.50 -7.24 -12.54
CA VAL A 38 19.97 -8.58 -12.25
C VAL A 38 20.62 -9.16 -11.00
N ALA A 39 21.96 -9.16 -10.91
CA ALA A 39 22.68 -9.64 -9.74
C ALA A 39 22.25 -8.92 -8.45
N LEU A 40 22.11 -7.59 -8.49
CA LEU A 40 21.65 -6.78 -7.36
C LEU A 40 20.23 -7.13 -6.88
N ARG A 41 19.32 -7.48 -7.79
CA ARG A 41 17.95 -7.93 -7.44
C ARG A 41 17.95 -9.35 -6.91
N SER A 42 18.72 -10.24 -7.53
CA SER A 42 18.90 -11.64 -7.11
C SER A 42 19.61 -11.77 -5.76
N ALA A 43 20.36 -10.75 -5.34
CA ALA A 43 20.98 -10.70 -4.02
C ALA A 43 19.99 -10.55 -2.85
N HIS A 44 18.69 -10.32 -3.12
CA HIS A 44 17.63 -10.15 -2.11
C HIS A 44 17.96 -9.09 -1.03
N ARG A 45 18.84 -8.13 -1.35
CA ARG A 45 19.25 -7.11 -0.39
C ARG A 45 18.08 -6.19 -0.09
N LEU A 46 17.70 -6.10 1.18
CA LEU A 46 16.64 -5.21 1.64
C LEU A 46 17.04 -3.74 1.42
N ARG A 47 16.61 -3.16 0.30
CA ARG A 47 16.76 -1.73 0.01
C ARG A 47 15.59 -0.96 0.65
N ARG A 48 15.82 -0.40 1.83
CA ARG A 48 14.85 0.50 2.48
C ARG A 48 14.82 1.81 1.70
N ARG A 49 13.64 2.23 1.23
CA ARG A 49 13.43 3.58 0.68
C ARG A 49 13.39 4.56 1.85
N VAL A 50 13.97 5.75 1.68
CA VAL A 50 13.78 6.85 2.63
C VAL A 50 12.33 7.29 2.50
N TYR A 51 11.54 7.03 3.55
CA TYR A 51 10.15 7.42 3.60
C TYR A 51 10.01 8.58 4.57
N THR A 52 9.67 9.75 4.03
CA THR A 52 9.44 10.97 4.81
C THR A 52 7.96 11.30 4.82
N ASN A 53 7.44 11.64 5.99
CA ASN A 53 6.07 12.12 6.16
C ASN A 53 6.10 13.51 6.84
N LYS A 54 5.10 14.37 6.58
CA LYS A 54 5.12 15.77 7.04
C LYS A 54 4.87 15.94 8.54
N GLY A 55 4.45 14.89 9.23
CA GLY A 55 4.24 14.89 10.68
C GLY A 55 3.31 13.76 11.13
N PRO A 56 3.11 13.61 12.45
CA PRO A 56 2.17 12.65 13.01
C PRO A 56 0.76 12.85 12.46
N ASN A 57 0.02 11.75 12.26
CA ASN A 57 -1.36 11.76 11.75
C ASN A 57 -1.51 12.39 10.35
N PHE A 58 -0.41 12.66 9.64
CA PHE A 58 -0.47 13.14 8.27
C PHE A 58 -0.86 12.02 7.32
N THR A 59 -0.20 10.86 7.42
CA THR A 59 -0.56 9.67 6.63
C THR A 59 -0.59 8.48 7.54
N ILE A 60 -1.72 7.76 7.59
CA ILE A 60 -1.81 6.47 8.25
C ILE A 60 -1.84 5.36 7.20
N HIS A 61 -1.24 4.22 7.52
CA HIS A 61 -1.18 3.05 6.64
C HIS A 61 -1.97 1.93 7.26
N ILE A 62 -3.00 1.49 6.56
CA ILE A 62 -3.90 0.41 6.97
C ILE A 62 -3.50 -0.86 6.23
N ASP A 63 -3.36 -1.97 6.96
CA ASP A 63 -2.94 -3.25 6.40
C ASP A 63 -3.55 -4.45 7.15
N GLY A 64 -3.76 -5.52 6.39
CA GLY A 64 -4.31 -6.79 6.83
C GLY A 64 -3.24 -7.87 6.94
N TYR A 65 -3.34 -8.73 7.96
CA TYR A 65 -2.47 -9.86 8.16
C TYR A 65 -3.24 -11.17 8.28
N ASP A 66 -3.07 -11.99 7.24
CA ASP A 66 -3.90 -13.16 7.00
C ASP A 66 -3.23 -14.50 7.28
N LYS A 67 -1.96 -14.53 7.71
CA LYS A 67 -1.25 -15.82 7.89
C LYS A 67 -1.86 -16.71 8.97
N LEU A 68 -2.65 -16.13 9.87
CA LEU A 68 -3.35 -16.85 10.94
C LEU A 68 -4.81 -17.19 10.56
N LYS A 69 -5.28 -16.82 9.36
CA LYS A 69 -6.63 -17.18 8.87
C LYS A 69 -6.93 -18.68 8.95
N PRO A 70 -5.98 -19.62 8.74
CA PRO A 70 -6.24 -21.04 8.93
C PRO A 70 -6.70 -21.42 10.34
N PHE A 71 -6.40 -20.60 11.34
CA PHE A 71 -6.84 -20.75 12.72
C PHE A 71 -8.07 -19.90 13.06
N GLY A 72 -8.71 -19.27 12.07
CA GLY A 72 -9.85 -18.38 12.25
C GLY A 72 -9.48 -16.99 12.78
N ILE A 73 -8.19 -16.63 12.77
CA ILE A 73 -7.70 -15.35 13.29
C ILE A 73 -7.12 -14.53 12.14
N ALA A 74 -7.77 -13.42 11.83
CA ALA A 74 -7.17 -12.36 11.04
C ALA A 74 -6.67 -11.26 11.97
N ILE A 75 -5.58 -10.59 11.60
CA ILE A 75 -5.08 -9.43 12.34
C ILE A 75 -5.16 -8.23 11.42
N HIS A 76 -5.74 -7.13 11.90
CA HIS A 76 -5.80 -5.89 11.17
C HIS A 76 -5.07 -4.79 11.93
N GLY A 77 -4.16 -4.11 11.24
CA GLY A 77 -3.24 -3.17 11.85
C GLY A 77 -3.20 -1.84 11.14
N THR A 78 -2.77 -0.80 11.85
CA THR A 78 -2.46 0.48 11.24
C THR A 78 -1.28 1.16 11.90
N VAL A 79 -0.47 1.81 11.07
CA VAL A 79 0.76 2.48 11.50
C VAL A 79 0.76 3.93 11.04
N ASP A 80 1.21 4.83 11.91
CA ASP A 80 1.46 6.22 11.54
C ASP A 80 2.70 6.34 10.65
N GLY A 81 2.56 7.02 9.52
CA GLY A 81 3.63 7.12 8.53
C GLY A 81 4.83 7.95 8.99
N PHE A 82 4.67 8.84 9.97
CA PHE A 82 5.76 9.67 10.48
C PHE A 82 6.52 8.95 11.61
N SER A 83 5.84 8.67 12.71
CA SER A 83 6.41 8.08 13.92
C SER A 83 6.66 6.58 13.83
N ARG A 84 6.00 5.89 12.89
CA ARG A 84 5.93 4.42 12.80
C ARG A 84 5.30 3.76 14.02
N CYS A 85 4.62 4.52 14.87
CA CYS A 85 3.83 3.98 15.97
C CYS A 85 2.62 3.20 15.44
N ILE A 86 2.33 2.08 16.10
CA ILE A 86 1.12 1.30 15.86
C ILE A 86 -0.06 2.09 16.45
N LEU A 87 -1.05 2.38 15.61
CA LEU A 87 -2.25 3.12 15.98
C LEU A 87 -3.34 2.17 16.48
N TRP A 88 -3.48 1.02 15.83
CA TRP A 88 -4.25 -0.11 16.35
C TRP A 88 -3.66 -1.41 15.79
N LEU A 89 -3.92 -2.50 16.49
CA LEU A 89 -3.59 -3.85 16.08
C LEU A 89 -4.61 -4.78 16.71
N GLU A 90 -5.59 -5.20 15.93
CA GLU A 90 -6.79 -5.88 16.41
C GLU A 90 -6.88 -7.27 15.79
N ALA A 91 -7.20 -8.27 16.61
CA ALA A 91 -7.53 -9.60 16.12
C ALA A 91 -9.03 -9.67 15.79
N CYS A 92 -9.38 -10.19 14.62
CA CYS A 92 -10.75 -10.33 14.16
C CYS A 92 -10.97 -11.70 13.50
N TYR A 93 -12.23 -12.08 13.34
CA TYR A 93 -12.60 -13.32 12.65
C TYR A 93 -12.50 -13.19 11.11
N SER A 94 -12.46 -11.97 10.59
CA SER A 94 -12.37 -11.70 9.14
C SER A 94 -11.72 -10.36 8.86
N ASN A 95 -10.78 -10.35 7.92
CA ASN A 95 -10.26 -9.12 7.33
C ASN A 95 -11.02 -8.73 6.05
N ASN A 96 -11.94 -9.57 5.57
CA ASN A 96 -12.64 -9.32 4.31
C ASN A 96 -13.94 -8.54 4.50
N ASP A 97 -14.39 -8.36 5.75
CA ASP A 97 -15.64 -7.65 6.08
C ASP A 97 -15.35 -6.17 6.37
N PRO A 98 -15.78 -5.24 5.48
CA PRO A 98 -15.52 -3.82 5.65
C PRO A 98 -16.09 -3.24 6.94
N ARG A 99 -17.13 -3.85 7.52
CA ARG A 99 -17.75 -3.40 8.78
C ARG A 99 -16.78 -3.46 9.94
N ILE A 100 -16.01 -4.54 10.01
CA ILE A 100 -15.05 -4.79 11.09
C ILE A 100 -13.93 -3.77 11.01
N ILE A 101 -13.30 -3.64 9.83
CA ILE A 101 -12.20 -2.72 9.60
C ILE A 101 -12.62 -1.26 9.83
N THR A 102 -13.81 -0.91 9.35
CA THR A 102 -14.38 0.42 9.57
C THR A 102 -14.65 0.68 11.06
N GLY A 103 -15.07 -0.34 11.81
CA GLY A 103 -15.20 -0.25 13.27
C GLY A 103 -13.88 0.13 13.94
N PHE A 104 -12.77 -0.50 13.55
CA PHE A 104 -11.44 -0.14 14.06
C PHE A 104 -11.06 1.30 13.73
N PHE A 105 -11.28 1.73 12.49
CA PHE A 105 -11.01 3.09 12.06
C PHE A 105 -11.84 4.14 12.84
N VAL A 106 -13.15 3.91 12.99
CA VAL A 106 -14.03 4.82 13.74
C VAL A 106 -13.64 4.87 15.22
N ASN A 107 -13.31 3.74 15.83
CA ASN A 107 -12.85 3.69 17.22
C ASN A 107 -11.54 4.45 17.40
N PHE A 108 -10.60 4.31 16.46
CA PHE A 108 -9.37 5.08 16.44
C PHE A 108 -9.63 6.59 16.37
N VAL A 109 -10.42 7.05 15.39
CA VAL A 109 -10.77 8.47 15.22
C VAL A 109 -11.47 9.03 16.46
N LYS A 110 -12.38 8.27 17.07
CA LYS A 110 -13.04 8.66 18.33
C LYS A 110 -12.06 8.80 19.48
N ARG A 111 -11.07 7.90 19.59
CA ARG A 111 -10.07 7.91 20.66
C ARG A 111 -9.13 9.11 20.56
N ILE A 112 -8.63 9.40 19.37
CA ILE A 112 -7.67 10.51 19.15
C ILE A 112 -8.35 11.86 18.92
N ARG A 113 -9.67 11.89 18.75
CA ARG A 113 -10.49 13.08 18.48
C ARG A 113 -10.01 13.92 17.28
N CYS A 114 -9.38 13.26 16.31
CA CYS A 114 -8.92 13.88 15.08
C CYS A 114 -8.94 12.87 13.92
N LEU A 115 -8.93 13.40 12.70
CA LEU A 115 -8.88 12.61 11.47
C LEU A 115 -7.49 12.69 10.85
N PRO A 116 -6.96 11.58 10.31
CA PRO A 116 -5.74 11.62 9.54
C PRO A 116 -5.92 12.48 8.29
N ARG A 117 -4.84 13.09 7.80
CA ARG A 117 -4.89 13.88 6.56
C ARG A 117 -5.03 12.99 5.33
N LEU A 118 -4.32 11.87 5.33
CA LEU A 118 -4.33 10.85 4.31
C LEU A 118 -4.46 9.48 4.96
N VAL A 119 -5.37 8.67 4.44
CA VAL A 119 -5.39 7.23 4.71
C VAL A 119 -4.82 6.52 3.49
N ARG A 120 -3.85 5.64 3.71
CA ARG A 120 -3.30 4.77 2.68
C ARG A 120 -3.67 3.33 3.00
N GLY A 121 -4.22 2.64 2.02
CA GLY A 121 -4.51 1.21 2.11
C GLY A 121 -4.38 0.56 0.74
N ASP A 122 -4.49 -0.75 0.72
CA ASP A 122 -4.50 -1.51 -0.51
C ASP A 122 -5.82 -1.32 -1.28
N ALA A 123 -5.80 -1.71 -2.56
CA ALA A 123 -6.92 -1.56 -3.50
C ALA A 123 -8.08 -2.52 -3.26
N GLU A 124 -8.05 -3.23 -2.14
CA GLU A 124 -8.95 -4.34 -1.88
C GLU A 124 -10.31 -3.87 -1.35
N THR A 125 -11.29 -4.75 -1.47
CA THR A 125 -12.69 -4.46 -1.15
C THR A 125 -12.93 -4.21 0.34
N GLU A 126 -12.02 -4.71 1.16
CA GLU A 126 -12.06 -4.63 2.61
C GLU A 126 -11.99 -3.19 3.15
N ASN A 127 -11.27 -2.30 2.48
CA ASN A 127 -11.08 -0.91 2.92
C ASN A 127 -12.07 0.10 2.30
N VAL A 128 -13.05 -0.36 1.53
CA VAL A 128 -13.94 0.51 0.75
C VAL A 128 -14.74 1.47 1.64
N TRP A 129 -15.19 1.00 2.81
CA TRP A 129 -15.98 1.81 3.73
C TRP A 129 -15.14 2.84 4.48
N VAL A 130 -13.91 2.47 4.89
CA VAL A 130 -12.94 3.42 5.44
C VAL A 130 -12.64 4.53 4.44
N ARG A 131 -12.43 4.17 3.17
CA ARG A 131 -12.28 5.14 2.08
C ARG A 131 -13.46 6.10 1.99
N ALA A 132 -14.68 5.58 1.95
CA ALA A 132 -15.88 6.41 1.84
C ALA A 132 -16.02 7.37 3.04
N MET A 133 -15.80 6.87 4.26
CA MET A 133 -15.87 7.70 5.48
C MET A 133 -14.79 8.77 5.52
N GLN A 134 -13.55 8.43 5.17
CA GLN A 134 -12.44 9.39 5.16
C GLN A 134 -12.72 10.54 4.18
N ILE A 135 -13.22 10.22 2.98
CA ILE A 135 -13.63 11.21 1.97
C ILE A 135 -14.78 12.07 2.50
N ALA A 136 -15.80 11.45 3.08
CA ALA A 136 -16.98 12.16 3.59
C ALA A 136 -16.63 13.09 4.75
N PHE A 137 -15.86 12.62 5.73
CA PHE A 137 -15.48 13.42 6.89
C PHE A 137 -14.56 14.59 6.55
N ARG A 138 -13.72 14.45 5.52
CA ARG A 138 -12.83 15.53 5.05
C ARG A 138 -13.38 16.29 3.86
N PHE A 139 -14.67 16.16 3.52
CA PHE A 139 -15.23 16.77 2.32
C PHE A 139 -15.12 18.31 2.32
N ASN A 140 -15.34 18.93 3.48
CA ASN A 140 -15.30 20.39 3.65
C ASN A 140 -13.92 20.93 4.05
N ASP A 141 -12.89 20.09 4.13
CA ASP A 141 -11.54 20.52 4.49
C ASP A 141 -10.91 21.32 3.33
N ARG A 142 -10.09 22.31 3.68
CA ARG A 142 -9.53 23.28 2.71
C ARG A 142 -8.14 22.93 2.20
N ASP A 143 -7.63 21.75 2.55
CA ASP A 143 -6.29 21.36 2.16
C ASP A 143 -6.23 20.48 0.92
N ASN A 144 -5.04 20.38 0.33
CA ASN A 144 -4.83 19.67 -0.93
C ASN A 144 -5.20 18.17 -0.88
N MET A 145 -5.26 17.58 0.32
CA MET A 145 -5.61 16.18 0.57
C MET A 145 -7.06 16.03 1.08
N SER A 146 -7.92 17.04 0.93
CA SER A 146 -9.32 16.95 1.34
C SER A 146 -10.18 16.14 0.37
N GLY A 147 -11.39 15.78 0.82
CA GLY A 147 -12.38 15.06 0.02
C GLY A 147 -11.79 13.82 -0.66
N MET A 148 -11.92 13.72 -1.98
CA MET A 148 -11.47 12.56 -2.77
C MET A 148 -9.97 12.27 -2.66
N ASN A 149 -9.15 13.27 -2.34
CA ASN A 149 -7.69 13.12 -2.22
C ASN A 149 -7.25 12.59 -0.85
N SER A 150 -8.18 12.46 0.11
CA SER A 150 -7.88 12.04 1.49
C SER A 150 -7.66 10.54 1.67
N TYR A 151 -7.88 9.76 0.62
CA TYR A 151 -7.61 8.33 0.59
C TYR A 151 -6.76 7.97 -0.63
N MET A 152 -5.67 7.25 -0.40
CA MET A 152 -4.77 6.79 -1.45
C MET A 152 -4.69 5.28 -1.47
N THR A 153 -4.98 4.72 -2.64
CA THR A 153 -4.76 3.31 -2.91
C THR A 153 -3.32 3.09 -3.34
N GLY A 154 -2.56 2.37 -2.52
CA GLY A 154 -1.20 1.92 -2.87
C GLY A 154 -1.24 0.53 -3.51
N ARG A 155 -0.23 0.21 -4.33
CA ARG A 155 0.20 -1.18 -4.49
C ARG A 155 1.29 -1.43 -3.46
N SER A 156 1.37 -2.63 -2.89
CA SER A 156 2.43 -3.07 -1.95
C SER A 156 3.88 -2.73 -2.39
N THR A 157 4.12 -2.46 -3.69
CA THR A 157 5.42 -2.06 -4.26
C THR A 157 5.53 -0.62 -4.78
N GLY A 158 4.43 0.13 -4.80
CA GLY A 158 4.35 1.48 -5.37
C GLY A 158 4.35 2.57 -4.30
N ASN A 159 5.48 2.76 -3.62
CA ASN A 159 5.76 3.95 -2.81
C ASN A 159 6.74 4.88 -3.53
#